data_AF-D5KJJ3-F1
#
_entry.id   AF-D5KJJ3-F1
#
_cell.length_a   1.000
_cell.length_b   1.000
_cell.length_c   1.000
_cell.angle_alpha   90.00
_cell.angle_beta   90.00
_cell.angle_gamma   90.00
#
_symmetry.space_group_name_H-M   'P 1'
#
loop_
_entity.id
_entity.type
_entity.pdbx_description
1 polymer ?
#
loop_
_entity_poly.entity_id
_entity_poly.type
_entity_poly.pdbx_seq_one_letter_code
_entity_poly.pdbx_strand_id
1 'polypeptide(L)'
;TSFQESSTLKTDHIRPAVGLRFEVGPGAAVHSLLAAQNGFLHFLLRGCDLELLTSVLNGLGPFLEDEETPVVVPMKIELLNSRITLKDDIPPIYPTSPGPVPITLAMEHVVLKRRR
;
A
#
# COMPACT_ATOMS: atom_id res chain seq x y z
N THR A 1 -39.79 26.10 -25.59
CA THR A 1 -38.38 25.72 -25.40
C THR A 1 -38.09 25.71 -23.90
N SER A 2 -38.16 24.54 -23.26
CA SER A 2 -37.61 24.39 -21.91
C SER A 2 -36.70 23.18 -21.93
N PHE A 3 -35.45 23.44 -21.57
CA PHE A 3 -34.36 22.49 -21.56
C PHE A 3 -34.68 21.34 -20.60
N GLN A 4 -34.72 20.12 -21.15
CA GLN A 4 -34.76 18.90 -20.38
C GLN A 4 -33.35 18.69 -19.82
N GLU A 5 -33.13 19.17 -18.60
CA GLU A 5 -31.92 18.90 -17.84
C GLU A 5 -31.86 17.40 -17.57
N SER A 6 -31.05 16.73 -18.38
CA SER A 6 -30.79 15.31 -18.27
C SER A 6 -29.99 15.11 -17.00
N SER A 7 -30.65 14.66 -15.93
CA SER A 7 -29.96 14.23 -14.72
C SER A 7 -29.13 13.00 -15.05
N THR A 8 -27.90 13.22 -15.51
CA THR A 8 -26.84 12.23 -15.42
C THR A 8 -26.61 12.02 -13.94
N LEU A 9 -27.39 11.11 -13.35
CA LEU A 9 -27.06 10.49 -12.08
C LEU A 9 -25.62 10.01 -12.24
N LYS A 10 -24.69 10.77 -11.67
CA LYS A 10 -23.34 10.29 -11.43
C LYS A 10 -23.52 9.04 -10.62
N THR A 11 -23.44 7.89 -11.28
CA THR A 11 -23.08 6.64 -10.62
C THR A 11 -21.65 6.85 -10.16
N ASP A 12 -21.46 7.63 -9.10
CA ASP A 12 -20.21 7.69 -8.36
C ASP A 12 -20.04 6.27 -7.83
N HIS A 13 -19.39 5.46 -8.66
CA HIS A 13 -18.96 4.12 -8.31
C HIS A 13 -18.19 4.30 -7.00
N ILE A 14 -18.76 3.81 -5.90
CA ILE A 14 -18.12 3.80 -4.60
C ILE A 14 -16.90 2.88 -4.76
N ARG A 15 -15.78 3.47 -5.16
CA ARG A 15 -14.50 2.80 -5.26
C ARG A 15 -14.01 2.67 -3.83
N PRO A 16 -13.82 1.45 -3.31
CA PRO A 16 -13.46 1.28 -1.92
C PRO A 16 -12.08 1.91 -1.69
N ALA A 17 -11.93 2.60 -0.56
CA ALA A 17 -10.65 3.17 -0.15
C ALA A 17 -9.60 2.08 0.14
N VAL A 18 -10.05 0.85 0.40
CA VAL A 18 -9.22 -0.32 0.67
C VAL A 18 -9.71 -1.52 -0.16
N GLY A 19 -8.80 -2.19 -0.85
CA GLY A 19 -9.04 -3.45 -1.55
C GLY A 19 -8.00 -4.49 -1.15
N LEU A 20 -8.45 -5.72 -0.90
CA LEU A 20 -7.59 -6.85 -0.60
C LEU A 20 -8.04 -8.05 -1.44
N ARG A 21 -7.11 -8.69 -2.13
CA ARG A 21 -7.35 -9.91 -2.89
C ARG A 21 -6.20 -10.89 -2.67
N PHE A 22 -6.53 -12.10 -2.27
CA PHE A 22 -5.59 -13.20 -2.13
C PHE A 22 -5.98 -14.33 -3.07
N GLU A 23 -5.07 -14.73 -3.96
CA GLU A 23 -5.29 -15.75 -4.98
C GLU A 23 -4.39 -16.94 -4.74
N VAL A 24 -4.92 -18.16 -4.84
CA VAL A 24 -4.16 -19.40 -4.58
C VAL A 24 -4.41 -20.41 -5.69
N GLY A 25 -3.40 -21.20 -6.01
CA GLY A 25 -3.47 -22.29 -6.97
C GLY A 25 -2.98 -21.90 -8.37
N PRO A 26 -3.21 -22.75 -9.39
CA PRO A 26 -2.59 -22.59 -10.72
C PRO A 26 -2.90 -21.25 -11.39
N GLY A 27 -4.08 -20.67 -11.13
CA GLY A 27 -4.45 -19.35 -11.64
C GLY A 27 -3.55 -18.22 -11.12
N ALA A 28 -2.96 -18.37 -9.93
CA ALA A 28 -2.03 -17.39 -9.37
C ALA A 28 -0.65 -17.41 -10.05
N ALA A 29 -0.34 -18.43 -10.86
CA ALA A 29 0.91 -18.54 -11.61
C ALA A 29 1.16 -17.35 -12.55
N VAL A 30 0.11 -16.63 -12.93
CA VAL A 30 0.18 -15.39 -13.73
C VAL A 30 0.99 -14.28 -13.04
N HIS A 31 1.11 -14.34 -11.71
CA HIS A 31 1.85 -13.36 -10.91
C HIS A 31 3.31 -13.77 -10.69
N SER A 32 3.56 -15.07 -10.48
CA SER A 32 4.88 -15.71 -10.48
C SER A 32 4.75 -17.24 -10.32
N LEU A 33 5.83 -17.99 -10.55
CA LEU A 33 5.81 -19.44 -10.31
C LEU A 33 5.58 -19.78 -8.84
N LEU A 34 6.17 -19.01 -7.92
CA LEU A 34 5.98 -19.20 -6.48
C LEU A 34 4.54 -18.88 -6.07
N ALA A 35 3.84 -17.98 -6.77
CA ALA A 35 2.45 -17.64 -6.45
C ALA A 35 1.49 -18.81 -6.66
N ALA A 36 1.80 -19.74 -7.56
CA ALA A 36 1.01 -20.97 -7.71
C ALA A 36 1.04 -21.83 -6.44
N GLN A 37 2.16 -21.79 -5.70
CA GLN A 37 2.40 -22.60 -4.49
C GLN A 37 2.04 -21.82 -3.21
N ASN A 38 2.46 -20.56 -3.12
CA ASN A 38 2.36 -19.74 -1.90
C ASN A 38 1.19 -18.75 -1.93
N GLY A 39 0.49 -18.65 -3.06
CA GLY A 39 -0.53 -17.64 -3.30
C GLY A 39 0.04 -16.27 -3.68
N PHE A 40 -0.85 -15.36 -4.07
CA PHE A 40 -0.52 -13.98 -4.42
C PHE A 40 -1.42 -13.01 -3.66
N LEU A 41 -0.82 -12.04 -2.97
CA LEU A 41 -1.53 -11.00 -2.24
C LEU A 41 -1.51 -9.67 -3.00
N HIS A 42 -2.68 -9.14 -3.33
CA HIS A 42 -2.86 -7.80 -3.86
C HIS A 42 -3.57 -6.93 -2.83
N PHE A 43 -2.90 -5.85 -2.40
CA PHE A 43 -3.43 -4.84 -1.50
C PHE A 43 -3.46 -3.49 -2.20
N LEU A 44 -4.60 -2.80 -2.12
CA LEU A 44 -4.84 -1.51 -2.75
C LEU A 44 -5.39 -0.53 -1.73
N LEU A 45 -4.77 0.63 -1.62
CA LEU A 45 -5.26 1.78 -0.87
C LEU A 45 -5.51 2.93 -1.84
N ARG A 46 -6.61 3.68 -1.64
CA ARG A 46 -6.98 4.80 -2.49
C ARG A 46 -7.58 5.95 -1.71
N GLY A 47 -7.10 7.17 -1.96
CA GLY A 47 -7.73 8.41 -1.50
C GLY A 47 -7.71 8.56 0.01
N CYS A 48 -6.68 8.02 0.67
CA CYS A 48 -6.59 7.97 2.13
C CYS A 48 -5.29 8.59 2.65
N ASP A 49 -5.42 9.21 3.83
CA ASP A 49 -4.30 9.65 4.64
C ASP A 49 -3.95 8.55 5.64
N LEU A 50 -2.71 8.10 5.63
CA LEU A 50 -2.18 7.00 6.42
C LEU A 50 -1.15 7.54 7.39
N GLU A 51 -1.16 7.02 8.61
CA GLU A 51 -0.06 7.20 9.55
C GLU A 51 0.66 5.85 9.69
N LEU A 52 1.95 5.81 9.37
CA LEU A 52 2.78 4.63 9.49
C LEU A 52 3.91 4.91 10.47
N LEU A 53 4.30 3.90 11.24
CA LEU A 53 5.51 4.01 12.05
C LEU A 53 6.74 3.93 11.14
N THR A 54 7.80 4.67 11.45
CA THR A 54 9.05 4.64 10.67
C THR A 54 9.62 3.22 10.63
N SER A 55 9.49 2.44 11.70
CA SER A 55 9.85 1.02 11.73
C SER A 55 9.14 0.16 10.68
N VAL A 56 7.88 0.46 10.33
CA VAL A 56 7.14 -0.25 9.27
C VAL A 56 7.75 0.01 7.91
N LEU A 57 8.17 1.25 7.64
CA LEU A 57 8.87 1.59 6.40
C LEU A 57 10.25 0.95 6.34
N ASN A 58 10.98 0.91 7.47
CA ASN A 58 12.27 0.22 7.56
C ASN A 58 12.15 -1.29 7.30
N GLY A 59 11.01 -1.89 7.65
CA GLY A 59 10.69 -3.28 7.30
C GLY A 59 10.63 -3.53 5.78
N LEU A 60 10.49 -2.49 4.96
CA LEU A 60 10.61 -2.58 3.50
C LEU A 60 12.07 -2.55 3.00
N GLY A 61 13.04 -2.16 3.82
CA GLY A 61 14.47 -2.08 3.46
C GLY A 61 15.02 -3.36 2.83
N PRO A 62 14.85 -4.54 3.47
CA PRO A 62 15.29 -5.82 2.88
C PRO A 62 14.64 -6.16 1.52
N PHE A 63 13.49 -5.55 1.19
CA PHE A 63 12.87 -5.71 -0.14
C PHE A 63 13.54 -4.85 -1.20
N LEU A 64 14.15 -3.72 -0.81
CA LEU A 64 14.84 -2.78 -1.70
C LEU A 64 16.32 -3.15 -1.89
N GLU A 65 16.93 -3.75 -0.87
CA GLU A 65 18.36 -4.07 -0.81
C GLU A 65 18.70 -5.44 -1.42
N ASP A 66 17.69 -6.21 -1.84
CA ASP A 66 17.81 -7.58 -2.38
C ASP A 66 18.56 -8.56 -1.45
N GLU A 67 18.57 -8.30 -0.14
CA GLU A 67 19.03 -9.29 0.83
C GLU A 67 18.10 -10.51 0.80
N GLU A 68 18.65 -11.71 1.06
CA GLU A 68 17.92 -12.98 1.07
C GLU A 68 16.76 -12.96 2.07
N THR A 69 15.62 -12.45 1.63
CA THR A 69 14.37 -12.52 2.38
C THR A 69 13.85 -13.97 2.36
N PRO A 70 13.17 -14.45 3.42
CA PRO A 70 12.62 -15.80 3.47
C PRO A 70 11.66 -16.08 2.31
N VAL A 71 11.24 -17.34 2.12
CA VAL A 71 10.21 -17.71 1.13
C VAL A 71 8.87 -17.08 1.56
N VAL A 72 8.61 -15.85 1.12
CA VAL A 72 7.40 -15.09 1.47
C VAL A 72 6.41 -15.12 0.31
N VAL A 73 5.13 -15.00 0.63
CA VAL A 73 4.02 -14.88 -0.32
C VAL A 73 4.30 -13.75 -1.33
N PRO A 74 4.34 -14.03 -2.65
CA PRO A 74 4.38 -13.00 -3.68
C PRO A 74 3.27 -11.96 -3.49
N MET A 75 3.61 -10.67 -3.62
CA MET A 75 2.66 -9.61 -3.28
C MET A 75 2.83 -8.34 -4.10
N LYS A 76 1.73 -7.58 -4.17
CA LYS A 76 1.63 -6.25 -4.78
C LYS A 76 0.88 -5.32 -3.84
N ILE A 77 1.51 -4.24 -3.44
CA ILE A 77 0.91 -3.18 -2.62
C ILE A 77 0.81 -1.92 -3.48
N GLU A 78 -0.40 -1.39 -3.63
CA GLU A 78 -0.68 -0.18 -4.39
C GLU A 78 -1.30 0.89 -3.52
N LEU A 79 -0.80 2.12 -3.64
CA LEU A 79 -1.35 3.30 -3.00
C LEU A 79 -1.67 4.33 -4.09
N LEU A 80 -2.90 4.81 -4.14
CA LEU A 80 -3.41 5.71 -5.16
C LEU A 80 -3.98 6.99 -4.54
N ASN A 81 -3.40 8.14 -4.88
CA ASN A 81 -3.79 9.44 -4.33
C ASN A 81 -3.84 9.40 -2.80
N SER A 82 -2.78 8.90 -2.19
CA SER A 82 -2.68 8.69 -0.75
C SER A 82 -1.55 9.52 -0.16
N ARG A 83 -1.72 9.94 1.09
CA ARG A 83 -0.71 10.64 1.87
C ARG A 83 -0.24 9.73 2.99
N ILE A 84 1.07 9.61 3.19
CA ILE A 84 1.65 8.83 4.29
C ILE A 84 2.38 9.79 5.22
N THR A 85 1.99 9.81 6.49
CA THR A 85 2.73 10.48 7.57
C THR A 85 3.50 9.44 8.36
N LEU A 86 4.82 9.57 8.39
CA LEU A 86 5.71 8.72 9.17
C LEU A 86 5.83 9.27 10.58
N LYS A 87 5.54 8.41 11.56
CA LYS A 87 5.74 8.67 12.98
C LYS A 87 6.90 7.83 13.47
N ASP A 88 7.89 8.48 14.05
CA ASP A 88 9.01 7.76 14.64
C ASP A 88 8.57 7.14 15.98
N ASP A 89 8.79 5.84 16.11
CA ASP A 89 8.45 4.98 17.24
C ASP A 89 9.67 4.62 18.10
N ILE A 90 10.83 5.22 17.82
CA ILE A 90 12.03 5.04 18.63
C ILE A 90 11.86 5.75 19.98
N PRO A 91 12.18 5.09 21.12
CA PRO A 91 12.14 5.72 22.43
C PRO A 91 13.01 6.97 22.49
N PRO A 92 12.60 8.04 23.18
CA PRO A 92 13.42 9.23 23.36
C PRO A 92 14.74 8.86 24.05
N ILE A 93 15.87 9.28 23.45
CA ILE A 93 17.20 9.10 24.05
C ILE A 93 17.32 9.89 25.36
N TYR A 94 16.63 11.03 25.44
CA TYR A 94 16.51 11.85 26.66
C TYR A 94 15.04 12.23 26.90
N PRO A 95 14.56 12.20 28.17
CA PRO A 95 13.16 12.54 28.51
C PRO A 95 12.75 13.96 28.11
N THR A 96 13.71 14.87 27.98
CA THR A 96 13.49 16.29 27.66
C THR A 96 13.82 16.65 26.22
N SER A 97 14.21 15.67 25.39
CA SER A 97 14.51 15.95 23.98
C SER A 97 13.22 16.28 23.25
N PRO A 98 13.21 17.29 22.35
CA PRO A 98 12.12 17.45 21.40
C PRO A 98 11.92 16.13 20.67
N GLY A 99 10.67 15.67 20.59
CA GLY A 99 10.34 14.44 19.88
C GLY A 99 10.69 14.55 18.39
N PRO A 100 10.86 13.41 17.71
CA PRO A 100 11.13 13.37 16.28
C PRO A 100 10.02 14.06 15.49
N VAL A 101 10.41 14.83 14.46
CA VAL A 101 9.48 15.58 13.61
C VAL A 101 8.85 14.61 12.59
N PRO A 102 7.51 14.51 12.50
CA PRO A 102 6.86 13.66 11.52
C PRO A 102 7.21 14.07 10.09
N ILE A 103 7.40 13.07 9.21
CA ILE A 103 7.66 13.29 7.79
C ILE A 103 6.39 12.91 7.03
N THR A 104 5.88 13.82 6.19
CA THR A 104 4.73 13.49 5.34
C THR A 104 5.11 13.40 3.88
N LEU A 105 4.76 12.29 3.25
CA LEU A 105 4.96 12.00 1.84
C LEU A 105 3.60 11.89 1.14
N ALA A 106 3.33 12.80 0.20
CA ALA A 106 2.11 12.80 -0.62
C ALA A 106 2.43 12.28 -2.02
N MET A 107 1.69 11.27 -2.49
CA MET A 107 2.02 10.57 -3.74
C MET A 107 0.77 10.29 -4.57
N GLU A 108 0.86 10.46 -5.89
CA GLU A 108 -0.24 10.17 -6.81
C GLU A 108 -0.42 8.65 -6.99
N HIS A 109 0.69 7.92 -7.18
CA HIS A 109 0.66 6.48 -7.36
C HIS A 109 1.97 5.83 -6.94
N VAL A 110 1.88 4.87 -6.01
CA VAL A 110 3.00 4.06 -5.55
C VAL A 110 2.65 2.59 -5.73
N VAL A 111 3.56 1.84 -6.32
CA VAL A 111 3.42 0.39 -6.52
C VAL A 111 4.66 -0.32 -6.00
N LEU A 112 4.49 -1.09 -4.93
CA LEU A 112 5.49 -2.04 -4.46
C LEU A 112 5.13 -3.43 -4.98
N LYS A 113 6.07 -4.08 -5.67
CA LYS A 113 5.88 -5.44 -6.22
C LYS A 113 7.03 -6.33 -5.79
N ARG A 114 6.68 -7.48 -5.23
CA ARG A 114 7.61 -8.56 -4.98
C ARG A 114 7.31 -9.72 -5.92
N ARG A 115 8.23 -9.96 -6.85
CA ARG A 115 8.20 -11.08 -7.79
C ARG A 115 9.24 -12.09 -7.34
N ARG A 116 8.81 -13.26 -6.89
CA ARG A 116 9.63 -14.46 -6.70
C ARG A 116 8.84 -15.64 -7.22
#